data_AF-A0A1C5PW21-F1
#
_entry.id   AF-A0A1C5PW21-F1
#
_cell.length_a   1.000
_cell.length_b   1.000
_cell.length_c   1.000
_cell.angle_alpha   90.00
_cell.angle_beta   90.00
_cell.angle_gamma   90.00
#
_symmetry.space_group_name_H-M   'P 1'
#
loop_
_entity.id
_entity.type
_entity.pdbx_description
1 polymer ?
#
loop_
_entity_poly.entity_id
_entity_poly.type
_entity_poly.pdbx_seq_one_letter_code
_entity_poly.pdbx_strand_id
1 'polypeptide(L)'
;MEAAPQLKASGLDGDYRNLADFGGTVLAGASSKYGVQFVTWDWDYDRTGVVHGHYFMENYDAAKQDFTARSGLIQKEQLFSPEQLTEIYRCCTNSVNEDFFELTDKKVELIHSVQQQIEICVPDLDERVRQQEDALERASQEQTM
;
A
#
# COMPACT_ATOMS: atom_id res chain seq x y z
N MET A 1 6.97 -23.48 1.12
CA MET A 1 7.28 -23.38 -0.32
C MET A 1 7.29 -24.74 -1.01
N GLU A 2 7.90 -25.78 -0.43
CA GLU A 2 7.93 -27.12 -1.07
C GLU A 2 6.55 -27.74 -1.35
N ALA A 3 5.54 -27.47 -0.53
CA ALA A 3 4.17 -27.94 -0.74
C ALA A 3 3.39 -27.13 -1.79
N ALA A 4 3.92 -25.99 -2.26
CA ALA A 4 3.23 -25.15 -3.22
C ALA A 4 3.32 -25.76 -4.64
N PRO A 5 2.26 -25.62 -5.46
CA PRO A 5 2.27 -26.15 -6.82
C PRO A 5 3.34 -25.46 -7.65
N GLN A 6 3.93 -26.20 -8.59
CA GLN A 6 4.86 -25.62 -9.56
C GLN A 6 4.12 -24.65 -10.47
N LEU A 7 4.67 -23.45 -10.65
CA LEU A 7 4.16 -22.47 -11.59
C LEU A 7 4.50 -22.93 -13.01
N LYS A 8 3.47 -23.00 -13.87
CA LYS A 8 3.62 -23.38 -15.28
C LYS A 8 3.25 -22.18 -16.15
N ALA A 9 4.23 -21.68 -16.88
CA ALA A 9 4.06 -20.61 -17.86
C ALA A 9 4.99 -20.86 -19.04
N SER A 10 4.53 -20.53 -20.24
CA SER A 10 5.28 -20.64 -21.48
C SER A 10 6.57 -19.81 -21.39
N GLY A 11 7.72 -20.44 -21.68
CA GLY A 11 9.03 -19.79 -21.64
C GLY A 11 9.56 -19.50 -20.23
N LEU A 12 8.86 -19.94 -19.18
CA LEU A 12 9.37 -19.86 -17.81
C LEU A 12 10.18 -21.12 -17.49
N ASP A 13 11.49 -20.96 -17.44
CA ASP A 13 12.42 -21.99 -16.99
C ASP A 13 12.66 -21.90 -15.47
N GLY A 14 12.82 -23.06 -14.82
CA GLY A 14 13.13 -23.16 -13.39
C GLY A 14 12.01 -23.73 -12.53
N ASP A 15 12.33 -24.04 -11.26
CA ASP A 15 11.38 -24.62 -10.30
C ASP A 15 10.71 -23.54 -9.44
N TYR A 16 10.04 -22.60 -10.10
CA TYR A 16 9.24 -21.60 -9.40
C TYR A 16 7.95 -22.23 -8.86
N ARG A 17 7.66 -21.95 -7.59
CA ARG A 17 6.46 -22.39 -6.87
C ARG A 17 5.46 -21.24 -6.80
N ASN A 18 4.23 -21.49 -7.22
CA ASN A 18 3.15 -20.51 -7.13
C ASN A 18 2.69 -20.38 -5.67
N LEU A 19 2.95 -19.23 -5.06
CA LEU A 19 2.59 -18.92 -3.68
C LEU A 19 1.24 -18.20 -3.58
N ALA A 20 0.91 -17.35 -4.56
CA ALA A 20 -0.39 -16.69 -4.70
C ALA A 20 -0.62 -16.24 -6.15
N ASP A 21 -1.88 -16.24 -6.61
CA ASP A 21 -2.28 -15.80 -7.95
C ASP A 21 -3.62 -15.05 -7.86
N PHE A 22 -3.61 -13.76 -8.19
CA PHE A 22 -4.79 -12.91 -8.11
C PHE A 22 -4.66 -11.68 -9.03
N GLY A 23 -5.79 -11.21 -9.58
CA GLY A 23 -5.83 -9.92 -10.28
C GLY A 23 -4.96 -9.83 -11.54
N GLY A 24 -4.51 -10.96 -12.09
CA GLY A 24 -3.57 -10.97 -13.21
C GLY A 24 -2.10 -10.91 -12.79
N THR A 25 -1.80 -10.94 -11.50
CA THR A 25 -0.43 -11.02 -10.97
C THR A 25 -0.25 -12.35 -10.23
N VAL A 26 0.95 -12.93 -10.31
CA VAL A 26 1.36 -14.13 -9.57
C VAL A 26 2.57 -13.81 -8.69
N LEU A 27 2.54 -14.26 -7.44
CA LEU A 27 3.68 -14.30 -6.53
C LEU A 27 4.25 -15.71 -6.53
N ALA A 28 5.50 -15.84 -6.95
CA ALA A 28 6.21 -17.10 -7.01
C ALA A 28 7.47 -17.09 -6.14
N GLY A 29 7.98 -18.26 -5.79
CA GLY A 29 9.25 -18.42 -5.10
C GLY A 29 10.06 -19.60 -5.64
N ALA A 30 11.38 -19.45 -5.70
CA ALA A 30 12.30 -20.51 -6.06
C ALA A 30 13.42 -20.61 -5.02
N SER A 31 13.67 -21.82 -4.53
CA SER A 31 14.83 -22.11 -3.68
C SER A 31 16.10 -22.17 -4.52
N SER A 32 17.18 -21.61 -4.00
CA SER A 32 18.53 -21.74 -4.57
C SER A 32 19.55 -22.09 -3.49
N LYS A 33 20.78 -22.40 -3.90
CA LYS A 33 21.91 -22.61 -2.97
C LYS A 33 22.29 -21.34 -2.17
N TYR A 34 21.78 -20.18 -2.56
CA TYR A 34 22.06 -18.87 -1.94
C TYR A 34 20.85 -18.33 -1.16
N GLY A 35 19.84 -19.17 -0.88
CA GLY A 35 18.60 -18.76 -0.23
C GLY A 35 17.42 -18.76 -1.20
N VAL A 36 16.34 -18.09 -0.80
CA VAL A 36 15.08 -18.08 -1.56
C VAL A 36 14.96 -16.80 -2.39
N GLN A 37 14.65 -16.95 -3.67
CA GLN A 37 14.24 -15.85 -4.53
C GLN A 37 12.72 -15.82 -4.60
N PHE A 38 12.13 -14.66 -4.37
CA PHE A 38 10.71 -14.40 -4.61
C PHE A 38 10.58 -13.52 -5.84
N VAL A 39 9.51 -13.73 -6.61
CA VAL A 39 9.25 -12.97 -7.83
C VAL A 39 7.76 -12.70 -7.95
N THR A 40 7.41 -11.48 -8.37
CA THR A 40 6.05 -11.14 -8.79
C THR A 40 6.03 -10.90 -10.29
N TRP A 41 5.13 -11.56 -10.99
CA TRP A 41 4.93 -11.37 -12.43
C TRP A 41 3.49 -11.01 -12.73
N ASP A 42 3.27 -10.33 -13.85
CA ASP A 42 1.95 -10.25 -14.44
C ASP A 42 1.77 -11.41 -15.43
N TRP A 43 0.59 -11.99 -15.45
CA TRP A 43 0.18 -12.86 -16.53
C TRP A 43 0.05 -12.05 -17.82
N ASP A 44 0.43 -12.64 -18.96
CA ASP A 44 0.04 -12.11 -20.25
C ASP A 44 -1.49 -12.15 -20.44
N TYR A 45 -1.98 -11.52 -21.50
CA TYR A 45 -3.42 -11.41 -21.76
C TYR A 45 -4.12 -12.79 -21.81
N ASP A 46 -3.45 -13.80 -22.37
CA ASP A 46 -3.98 -15.15 -22.54
C ASP A 46 -3.74 -16.06 -21.31
N ARG A 47 -3.07 -15.56 -20.27
CA ARG A 47 -2.59 -16.30 -19.09
C ARG A 47 -1.80 -17.57 -19.45
N THR A 48 -0.98 -17.49 -20.49
CA THR A 48 -0.10 -18.58 -20.92
C THR A 48 1.34 -18.34 -20.53
N GLY A 49 1.78 -17.08 -20.52
CA GLY A 49 3.12 -16.64 -20.15
C GLY A 49 3.09 -15.61 -19.02
N VAL A 50 4.24 -15.36 -18.42
CA VAL A 50 4.43 -14.34 -17.39
C VAL A 50 5.39 -13.25 -17.89
N VAL A 51 5.12 -12.01 -17.52
CA VAL A 51 5.84 -10.80 -17.95
C VAL A 51 6.05 -9.83 -16.78
N HIS A 52 6.90 -8.81 -16.98
CA HIS A 52 7.18 -7.74 -16.00
C HIS A 52 7.55 -8.25 -14.59
N GLY A 53 8.64 -9.01 -14.47
CA GLY A 53 9.05 -9.59 -13.19
C GLY A 53 9.73 -8.60 -12.23
N HIS A 54 9.27 -8.52 -10.98
CA HIS A 54 10.04 -7.89 -9.89
C HIS A 54 10.64 -8.98 -9.00
N TYR A 55 11.94 -8.92 -8.73
CA TYR A 55 12.70 -9.98 -8.07
C TYR A 55 13.20 -9.53 -6.70
N PHE A 56 13.03 -10.39 -5.70
CA PHE A 56 13.37 -10.13 -4.30
C PHE A 56 14.19 -11.29 -3.74
N MET A 57 15.44 -11.04 -3.38
CA MET A 57 16.30 -12.05 -2.73
C MET A 57 16.08 -12.03 -1.23
N GLU A 58 15.71 -13.19 -0.66
CA GLU A 58 15.48 -13.41 0.78
C GLU A 58 14.54 -12.40 1.45
N ASN A 59 13.69 -11.72 0.68
CA ASN A 59 12.79 -10.68 1.18
C ASN A 59 11.34 -10.97 0.78
N TYR A 60 10.72 -11.86 1.54
CA TYR A 60 9.34 -12.26 1.28
C TYR A 60 8.34 -11.13 1.60
N ASP A 61 8.64 -10.27 2.57
CA ASP A 61 7.75 -9.17 2.94
C ASP A 61 7.62 -8.13 1.83
N ALA A 62 8.73 -7.74 1.20
CA ALA A 62 8.71 -6.87 0.03
C ALA A 62 7.95 -7.50 -1.16
N ALA A 63 8.16 -8.81 -1.40
CA ALA A 63 7.45 -9.52 -2.46
C ALA A 63 5.93 -9.57 -2.22
N LYS A 64 5.50 -9.77 -0.97
CA LYS A 64 4.07 -9.70 -0.60
C LYS A 64 3.48 -8.31 -0.81
N GLN A 65 4.19 -7.26 -0.40
CA GLN A 65 3.73 -5.88 -0.60
C GLN A 65 3.56 -5.56 -2.08
N ASP A 66 4.57 -5.89 -2.89
CA ASP A 66 4.53 -5.69 -4.34
C ASP A 66 3.39 -6.48 -5.00
N PHE A 67 3.23 -7.77 -4.66
CA PHE A 67 2.13 -8.59 -5.14
C PHE A 67 0.78 -7.97 -4.82
N THR A 68 0.60 -7.50 -3.58
CA THR A 68 -0.69 -6.98 -3.12
C THR A 68 -1.07 -5.69 -3.86
N ALA A 69 -0.08 -4.82 -4.13
CA ALA A 69 -0.28 -3.61 -4.90
C ALA A 69 -0.58 -3.91 -6.39
N ARG A 70 0.18 -4.80 -7.02
CA ARG A 70 0.06 -5.10 -8.46
C ARG A 70 -1.19 -5.91 -8.82
N SER A 71 -1.56 -6.84 -7.94
CA SER A 71 -2.76 -7.66 -8.09
C SER A 71 -4.07 -6.88 -7.84
N GLY A 72 -3.98 -5.62 -7.39
CA GLY A 72 -5.15 -4.81 -7.04
C GLY A 72 -5.91 -5.31 -5.81
N LEU A 73 -5.29 -6.14 -4.97
CA LEU A 73 -5.86 -6.59 -3.69
C LEU A 73 -6.04 -5.44 -2.70
N ILE A 74 -5.19 -4.42 -2.81
CA ILE A 74 -5.32 -3.15 -2.07
C ILE A 74 -5.76 -2.07 -3.07
N GLN A 75 -6.79 -1.32 -2.72
CA GLN A 75 -7.13 -0.07 -3.42
C GLN A 75 -5.97 0.91 -3.24
N LYS A 76 -5.49 1.59 -4.29
CA LYS A 76 -4.30 2.47 -4.23
C LYS A 76 -4.38 3.50 -3.09
N GLU A 77 -5.57 3.83 -2.66
CA GLU A 77 -5.93 4.75 -1.61
C GLU A 77 -5.64 4.20 -0.19
N GLN A 78 -5.40 2.89 -0.04
CA GLN A 78 -5.03 2.18 1.19
C GLN A 78 -3.52 1.87 1.32
N LEU A 79 -2.66 2.57 0.57
CA LEU A 79 -1.20 2.48 0.73
C LEU A 79 -0.72 3.06 2.08
N PHE A 80 -1.54 3.91 2.69
CA PHE A 80 -1.29 4.52 3.98
C PHE A 80 -2.12 3.83 5.06
N SER A 81 -1.57 3.71 6.28
CA SER A 81 -2.35 3.23 7.41
C SER A 81 -3.47 4.23 7.75
N PRO A 82 -4.56 3.80 8.42
CA PRO A 82 -5.60 4.72 8.88
C PRO A 82 -5.05 5.88 9.71
N GLU A 83 -4.00 5.65 10.52
CA GLU A 83 -3.32 6.68 11.31
C GLU A 83 -2.58 7.70 10.42
N GLN A 84 -1.88 7.21 9.38
CA GLN A 84 -1.20 8.07 8.41
C GLN A 84 -2.22 8.92 7.62
N LEU A 85 -3.33 8.31 7.19
CA LEU A 85 -4.41 9.01 6.51
C LEU A 85 -5.08 10.06 7.40
N THR A 86 -5.28 9.75 8.69
CA THR A 86 -5.81 10.69 9.68
C THR A 86 -4.89 11.91 9.84
N GLU A 87 -3.57 11.69 9.93
CA GLU A 87 -2.60 12.78 10.04
C GLU A 87 -2.55 13.64 8.77
N ILE A 88 -2.62 13.02 7.59
CA ILE A 88 -2.70 13.74 6.32
C ILE A 88 -3.98 14.58 6.27
N TYR A 89 -5.12 14.02 6.68
CA TYR A 89 -6.39 14.74 6.74
C TYR A 89 -6.32 15.97 7.65
N ARG A 90 -5.73 15.82 8.85
CA ARG A 90 -5.54 16.94 9.78
C ARG A 90 -4.65 18.02 9.16
N CYS A 91 -3.50 17.65 8.59
CA CYS A 91 -2.62 18.60 7.91
C CYS A 91 -3.33 19.35 6.76
N CYS A 92 -4.15 18.65 5.97
CA CYS A 92 -4.96 19.25 4.92
C CYS A 92 -5.98 20.24 5.47
N THR A 93 -6.68 19.87 6.54
CA THR A 93 -7.69 20.70 7.20
C THR A 93 -7.08 21.98 7.76
N ASN A 94 -5.95 21.85 8.46
CA ASN A 94 -5.18 22.99 8.97
C ASN A 94 -4.70 23.89 7.82
N SER A 95 -4.20 23.31 6.73
CA SER A 95 -3.72 24.10 5.59
C SER A 95 -4.81 24.91 4.89
N VAL A 96 -6.08 24.46 4.94
CA VAL A 96 -7.22 25.16 4.33
C VAL A 96 -7.88 26.15 5.29
N ASN A 97 -7.96 25.81 6.57
CA ASN A 97 -8.69 26.60 7.57
C ASN A 97 -7.82 27.64 8.28
N GLU A 98 -6.53 27.35 8.41
CA GLU A 98 -5.57 28.22 9.09
C GLU A 98 -4.75 28.91 7.99
N ASP A 99 -4.65 30.24 8.03
CA ASP A 99 -3.96 31.10 7.03
C ASP A 99 -2.42 30.92 7.02
N PHE A 100 -1.93 29.69 7.10
CA PHE A 100 -0.50 29.38 7.10
C PHE A 100 0.16 29.65 5.74
N PHE A 101 -0.58 29.49 4.63
CA PHE A 101 -0.06 29.65 3.28
C PHE A 101 -1.11 30.24 2.34
N GLU A 102 -0.69 31.08 1.39
CA GLU A 102 -1.54 31.48 0.26
C GLU A 102 -1.75 30.29 -0.68
N LEU A 103 -2.95 29.69 -0.63
CA LEU A 103 -3.36 28.63 -1.53
C LEU A 103 -4.10 29.21 -2.74
N THR A 104 -3.79 28.71 -3.93
CA THR A 104 -4.60 29.00 -5.11
C THR A 104 -5.87 28.14 -5.09
N ASP A 105 -6.94 28.61 -5.73
CA ASP A 105 -8.22 27.88 -5.82
C ASP A 105 -8.02 26.42 -6.29
N LYS A 106 -7.16 26.22 -7.28
CA LYS A 106 -6.81 24.88 -7.79
C LYS A 106 -6.17 23.98 -6.74
N LYS A 107 -5.34 24.52 -5.84
CA LYS A 107 -4.74 23.73 -4.75
C LYS A 107 -5.79 23.38 -3.70
N VAL A 108 -6.71 24.29 -3.39
CA VAL A 108 -7.82 24.04 -2.47
C VAL A 108 -8.71 22.91 -2.98
N GLU A 109 -9.06 22.91 -4.27
CA GLU A 109 -9.82 21.82 -4.90
C GLU A 109 -9.10 20.46 -4.81
N LEU A 110 -7.79 20.45 -5.04
CA LEU A 110 -6.98 19.23 -4.91
C LEU A 110 -6.95 18.73 -3.46
N ILE A 111 -6.83 19.63 -2.49
CA ILE A 111 -6.85 19.27 -1.06
C ILE A 111 -8.22 18.68 -0.67
N HIS A 112 -9.31 19.29 -1.11
CA HIS A 112 -10.65 18.73 -0.86
C HIS A 112 -10.86 17.35 -1.51
N SER A 113 -10.34 17.14 -2.72
CA SER A 113 -10.35 15.83 -3.37
C SER A 113 -9.59 14.77 -2.55
N VAL A 114 -8.45 15.14 -1.95
CA VAL A 114 -7.69 14.26 -1.05
C VAL A 114 -8.50 13.97 0.22
N GLN A 115 -9.09 14.97 0.86
CA GLN A 115 -9.92 14.81 2.05
C GLN A 115 -11.09 13.84 1.82
N GLN A 116 -11.81 13.97 0.70
CA GLN A 116 -12.90 13.06 0.34
C GLN A 116 -12.44 11.62 0.14
N GLN A 117 -11.27 11.40 -0.47
CA GLN A 117 -10.71 10.06 -0.62
C GLN A 117 -10.34 9.45 0.74
N ILE A 118 -9.82 10.26 1.66
CA ILE A 118 -9.49 9.80 3.02
C ILE A 118 -10.75 9.42 3.80
N GLU A 119 -11.83 10.21 3.72
CA GLU A 119 -13.12 9.91 4.35
C GLU A 119 -13.71 8.56 3.89
N ILE A 120 -13.50 8.20 2.62
CA ILE A 120 -13.90 6.89 2.10
C ILE A 120 -13.03 5.76 2.67
N CYS A 121 -11.73 6.01 2.84
CA CYS A 121 -10.76 5.01 3.26
C CYS A 121 -10.72 4.78 4.78
N VAL A 122 -11.13 5.76 5.58
CA VAL A 122 -11.09 5.74 7.05
C VAL A 122 -12.50 6.00 7.60
N PRO A 123 -13.32 4.94 7.79
CA PRO A 123 -14.72 5.10 8.21
C PRO A 123 -14.91 5.73 9.60
N ASP A 124 -13.89 5.64 10.47
CA ASP A 124 -13.86 6.18 11.84
C ASP A 124 -13.02 7.47 11.96
N LEU A 125 -12.79 8.16 10.84
CA LEU A 125 -11.91 9.34 10.75
C LEU A 125 -12.25 10.42 11.80
N ASP A 126 -13.52 10.77 11.94
CA ASP A 126 -13.97 11.80 12.90
C ASP A 126 -13.60 11.45 14.34
N GLU A 127 -13.69 10.17 14.70
CA GLU A 127 -13.32 9.71 16.05
C GLU A 127 -11.81 9.79 16.26
N ARG A 128 -11.03 9.38 15.25
CA ARG A 128 -9.57 9.44 15.30
C ARG A 128 -9.04 10.86 15.41
N VAL A 129 -9.62 11.80 14.66
CA VAL A 129 -9.25 13.23 14.72
C VAL A 129 -9.49 13.77 16.13
N ARG A 130 -10.69 13.54 16.70
CA ARG A 130 -11.01 13.95 18.09
C ARG A 130 -10.05 13.35 19.12
N GLN A 131 -9.76 12.05 19.01
CA GLN A 131 -8.83 11.39 19.93
C GLN A 131 -7.41 11.96 19.85
N GLN A 132 -6.96 12.33 18.65
CA GLN A 132 -5.66 12.98 18.48
C GLN A 132 -5.64 14.40 19.07
N GLU A 133 -6.69 15.19 18.84
CA GLU A 133 -6.83 16.54 19.43
C GLU A 133 -6.80 16.48 20.97
N ASP A 134 -7.60 15.59 21.56
CA ASP A 134 -7.61 15.35 23.02
C ASP A 134 -6.21 14.95 23.55
N ALA A 135 -5.48 14.11 22.81
CA ALA A 135 -4.15 13.67 23.20
C ALA A 135 -3.12 14.82 23.14
N LEU A 136 -3.22 15.69 22.13
CA LEU A 136 -2.39 16.89 21.98
C LEU A 136 -2.67 17.91 23.08
N GLU A 137 -3.93 18.13 23.43
CA GLU A 137 -4.31 19.02 24.53
C GLU A 137 -3.74 18.55 25.87
N ARG A 138 -3.85 17.25 26.18
CA ARG A 138 -3.26 16.68 27.41
C ARG A 138 -1.75 16.82 27.43
N ALA A 139 -1.07 16.52 26.32
CA ALA A 139 0.38 16.68 26.22
C ALA A 139 0.82 18.13 26.41
N SER A 140 0.05 19.11 25.92
CA SER A 140 0.33 20.53 26.14
C SER A 140 0.15 20.96 27.60
N GLN A 141 -0.88 20.45 28.28
CA GLN A 141 -1.12 20.72 29.70
C GLN A 141 -0.01 20.15 30.60
N GLU A 142 0.46 18.93 30.32
CA GLU A 142 1.56 18.29 31.05
C GLU A 142 2.90 19.02 30.89
N GLN A 143 3.14 19.68 29.75
CA GLN A 143 4.36 20.47 29.52
C GLN A 143 4.34 21.84 30.20
N THR A 144 3.16 22.32 30.61
CA THR A 144 2.97 23.65 31.21
C THR A 144 2.96 23.60 32.75
N MET A 145 2.94 22.39 33.34
CA MET A 145 3.06 22.12 34.78
C MET A 145 4.50 21.83 35.21
#